data_AF-A0A917P5C3-F1
#
_entry.id   AF-A0A917P5C3-F1
#
_cell.length_a   1.000
_cell.length_b   1.000
_cell.length_c   1.000
_cell.angle_alpha   90.00
_cell.angle_beta   90.00
_cell.angle_gamma   90.00
#
_symmetry.space_group_name_H-M   'P 1'
#
loop_
_entity.id
_entity.type
_entity.pdbx_description
1 polymer ?
#
loop_
_entity_poly.entity_id
_entity_poly.type
_entity_poly.pdbx_seq_one_letter_code
_entity_poly.pdbx_strand_id
1 'polypeptide(L)'
;MRDTCRALEASREVPDNVQNVLHWVAKASRPLADLAEPATARAVLDGLKLKLDGTAAAAEIVRRKRRTLVNAANYAVDLGELRENPVTAVRWQKPKVSNQVDPRVVANPEQARNLLAAVSYAGGYRRARGRRLVGLFAAMYFGSAFRDGDRQPWFRRCA
;
A
#
# COMPACT_ATOMS: atom_id res chain seq x y z
N MET A 1 -6.63 -12.00 29.80
CA MET A 1 -5.74 -11.35 28.81
C MET A 1 -6.48 -10.40 27.87
N ARG A 2 -7.69 -10.73 27.38
CA ARG A 2 -8.57 -9.78 26.68
C ARG A 2 -9.11 -8.66 27.59
N ASP A 3 -9.44 -9.01 28.84
CA ASP A 3 -10.03 -8.05 29.79
C ASP A 3 -9.02 -7.04 30.35
N THR A 4 -7.74 -7.43 30.41
CA THR A 4 -6.64 -6.56 30.85
C THR A 4 -6.24 -5.52 29.80
N CYS A 5 -6.41 -5.80 28.49
CA CYS A 5 -6.19 -4.80 27.44
C CYS A 5 -7.34 -3.76 27.39
N ARG A 6 -8.59 -4.20 27.55
CA ARG A 6 -9.77 -3.31 27.58
C ARG A 6 -9.74 -2.36 28.79
N ALA A 7 -9.20 -2.81 29.92
CA ALA A 7 -9.03 -1.98 31.12
C ALA A 7 -7.92 -0.91 30.96
N LEU A 8 -6.88 -1.17 30.15
CA LEU A 8 -5.83 -0.20 29.88
C LEU A 8 -6.25 0.89 28.86
N GLU A 9 -7.17 0.59 27.96
CA GLU A 9 -7.73 1.57 27.02
C GLU A 9 -8.72 2.54 27.69
N ALA A 10 -9.42 2.12 28.73
CA ALA A 10 -10.42 2.93 29.43
C ALA A 10 -9.84 4.06 30.31
N SER A 11 -8.55 4.03 30.63
CA SER A 11 -7.90 4.99 31.55
C SER A 11 -7.13 6.11 30.84
N ARG A 12 -7.14 6.13 29.50
CA ARG A 12 -6.56 7.22 28.72
C ARG A 12 -7.69 8.19 28.39
N GLU A 13 -7.91 9.17 29.26
CA GLU A 13 -8.85 10.26 28.99
C GLU A 13 -8.56 10.81 27.58
N VAL A 14 -9.52 10.61 26.68
CA VAL A 14 -9.39 11.04 25.29
C VAL A 14 -9.41 12.56 25.32
N PRO A 15 -8.34 13.24 24.87
CA PRO A 15 -8.29 14.70 24.90
C PRO A 15 -9.52 15.33 24.23
N ASP A 16 -10.08 16.40 24.82
CA ASP A 16 -11.35 17.00 24.36
C ASP A 16 -11.33 17.42 22.89
N ASN A 17 -10.16 17.82 22.37
CA ASN A 17 -9.99 18.12 20.96
C ASN A 17 -10.22 16.89 20.07
N VAL A 18 -9.81 15.69 20.51
CA VAL A 18 -10.05 14.44 19.78
C VAL A 18 -11.53 14.05 19.87
N GLN A 19 -12.17 14.21 21.03
CA GLN A 19 -13.60 13.94 21.17
C GLN A 19 -14.45 14.84 20.27
N ASN A 20 -14.12 16.14 20.21
CA ASN A 20 -14.79 17.10 19.33
C ASN A 20 -14.64 16.74 17.85
N VAL A 21 -13.45 16.31 17.44
CA VAL A 21 -13.20 15.84 16.06
C VAL A 21 -14.00 14.56 15.78
N LEU A 22 -14.01 13.60 16.70
CA LEU A 22 -14.78 12.35 16.54
C LEU A 22 -16.29 12.62 16.47
N HIS A 23 -16.80 13.55 17.28
CA HIS A 23 -18.20 13.95 17.24
C HIS A 23 -18.55 14.66 15.92
N TRP A 24 -17.68 15.54 15.43
CA TRP A 24 -17.85 16.16 14.11
C TRP A 24 -17.82 15.11 12.98
N VAL A 25 -16.88 14.16 13.03
CA VAL A 25 -16.79 13.05 12.07
C VAL A 25 -18.05 12.20 12.13
N ALA A 26 -18.53 11.83 13.31
CA ALA A 26 -19.75 11.04 13.48
C ALA A 26 -20.97 11.74 12.84
N LYS A 27 -21.09 13.05 13.02
CA LYS A 27 -22.17 13.86 12.42
C LYS A 27 -22.02 14.03 10.90
N ALA A 28 -20.79 14.10 10.40
CA ALA A 28 -20.51 14.24 8.97
C ALA A 28 -20.48 12.90 8.20
N SER A 29 -20.36 11.77 8.92
CA SER A 29 -20.29 10.43 8.36
C SER A 29 -21.67 9.79 8.21
N ARG A 30 -21.85 8.95 7.18
CA ARG A 30 -23.05 8.11 7.04
C ARG A 30 -22.94 6.87 7.94
N PRO A 31 -24.07 6.34 8.44
CA PRO A 31 -24.10 5.07 9.18
C PRO A 31 -23.47 3.94 8.37
N LEU A 32 -22.75 3.05 9.05
CA LEU A 32 -22.13 1.88 8.40
C LEU A 32 -23.17 0.94 7.78
N ALA A 33 -24.38 0.90 8.33
CA ALA A 33 -25.51 0.15 7.79
C ALA A 33 -25.88 0.56 6.35
N ASP A 34 -25.72 1.83 5.99
CA ASP A 34 -26.00 2.33 4.63
C ASP A 34 -25.05 1.71 3.59
N LEU A 35 -23.87 1.22 4.03
CA LEU A 35 -22.91 0.55 3.16
C LEU A 35 -23.41 -0.82 2.69
N ALA A 36 -24.37 -1.43 3.38
CA ALA A 36 -25.02 -2.67 2.94
C ALA A 36 -25.81 -2.47 1.64
N GLU A 37 -26.23 -1.23 1.33
CA GLU A 37 -26.90 -0.92 0.08
C GLU A 37 -25.89 -0.90 -1.09
N PRO A 38 -26.14 -1.69 -2.16
CA PRO A 38 -25.21 -1.80 -3.28
C PRO A 38 -25.03 -0.49 -4.05
N ALA A 39 -26.04 0.38 -4.07
CA ALA A 39 -25.96 1.71 -4.70
C ALA A 39 -24.97 2.62 -3.97
N THR A 40 -25.07 2.66 -2.63
CA THR A 40 -24.17 3.43 -1.76
C THR A 40 -22.74 2.90 -1.84
N ALA A 41 -22.55 1.57 -1.82
CA ALA A 41 -21.23 0.95 -2.01
C ALA A 41 -20.59 1.31 -3.37
N ARG A 42 -21.39 1.38 -4.44
CA ARG A 42 -20.91 1.79 -5.77
C ARG A 42 -20.53 3.28 -5.80
N ALA A 43 -21.33 4.15 -5.21
CA ALA A 43 -21.04 5.58 -5.11
C ALA A 43 -19.73 5.84 -4.35
N VAL A 44 -19.49 5.11 -3.26
CA VAL A 44 -18.21 5.17 -2.51
C VAL A 44 -17.04 4.74 -3.41
N LEU A 45 -17.17 3.63 -4.13
CA LEU A 45 -16.13 3.15 -5.04
C LEU A 45 -15.85 4.12 -6.20
N ASP A 46 -16.87 4.84 -6.69
CA ASP A 46 -16.71 5.86 -7.71
C ASP A 46 -16.07 7.14 -7.15
N GLY A 47 -16.39 7.52 -5.91
CA GLY A 47 -15.68 8.58 -5.19
C GLY A 47 -14.18 8.26 -4.99
N LEU A 48 -13.82 6.99 -4.78
CA LEU A 48 -12.41 6.58 -4.66
C LEU A 48 -11.61 6.76 -5.97
N LYS A 49 -12.28 6.87 -7.13
CA LYS A 49 -11.62 7.19 -8.40
C LYS A 49 -11.21 8.65 -8.50
N LEU A 50 -11.75 9.52 -7.66
CA LEU A 50 -11.47 10.95 -7.68
C LEU A 50 -10.46 11.32 -6.58
N LYS A 51 -9.68 12.37 -6.84
CA LYS A 51 -8.89 13.08 -5.84
C LYS A 51 -9.77 14.11 -5.14
N LEU A 52 -9.27 14.69 -4.05
CA LEU A 52 -9.93 15.82 -3.38
C LEU A 52 -10.13 17.01 -4.33
N ASP A 53 -9.23 17.16 -5.30
CA ASP A 53 -9.28 18.19 -6.35
C ASP A 53 -10.28 17.85 -7.48
N GLY A 54 -11.07 16.78 -7.36
CA GLY A 54 -12.02 16.31 -8.38
C GLY A 54 -11.38 15.65 -9.61
N THR A 55 -10.05 15.61 -9.70
CA THR A 55 -9.34 14.95 -10.82
C THR A 55 -9.27 13.44 -10.64
N ALA A 56 -9.11 12.69 -11.74
CA ALA A 56 -8.97 11.24 -11.68
C ALA A 56 -7.69 10.81 -10.93
N ALA A 57 -7.83 9.88 -10.00
CA ALA A 57 -6.72 9.27 -9.27
C ALA A 57 -6.00 8.22 -10.13
N ALA A 58 -4.70 8.06 -9.91
CA ALA A 58 -3.93 7.04 -10.59
C ALA A 58 -4.48 5.64 -10.29
N ALA A 59 -4.51 4.78 -11.31
CA ALA A 59 -5.11 3.44 -11.24
C ALA A 59 -4.57 2.59 -10.07
N GLU A 60 -3.28 2.71 -9.73
CA GLU A 60 -2.68 2.00 -8.59
C GLU A 60 -3.16 2.53 -7.24
N ILE A 61 -3.36 3.85 -7.11
CA ILE A 61 -3.91 4.47 -5.91
C ILE A 61 -5.35 4.00 -5.69
N VAL A 62 -6.15 3.99 -6.74
CA VAL A 62 -7.53 3.49 -6.70
C VAL A 62 -7.57 2.02 -6.25
N ARG A 63 -6.67 1.18 -6.77
CA ARG A 63 -6.54 -0.22 -6.33
C ARG A 63 -6.16 -0.34 -4.86
N ARG A 64 -5.19 0.45 -4.39
CA ARG A 64 -4.75 0.45 -2.98
C ARG A 64 -5.88 0.87 -2.05
N LYS A 65 -6.57 1.97 -2.36
CA LYS A 65 -7.73 2.46 -1.61
C LYS A 65 -8.84 1.41 -1.52
N ARG A 66 -9.17 0.74 -2.63
CA ARG A 66 -10.15 -0.37 -2.61
C ARG A 66 -9.69 -1.52 -1.72
N ARG A 67 -8.42 -1.92 -1.78
CA ARG A 67 -7.91 -3.01 -0.93
C ARG A 67 -8.07 -2.68 0.55
N THR A 68 -7.75 -1.45 0.94
CA THR A 68 -7.98 -0.98 2.32
C THR A 68 -9.45 -1.02 2.70
N LEU A 69 -10.35 -0.56 1.81
CA LEU A 69 -11.80 -0.58 2.06
C LEU A 69 -12.34 -2.01 2.22
N VAL A 70 -11.93 -2.95 1.35
CA VAL A 70 -12.34 -4.36 1.44
C VAL A 70 -11.88 -4.97 2.76
N ASN A 71 -10.64 -4.70 3.19
CA ASN A 71 -10.13 -5.19 4.46
C ASN A 71 -10.90 -4.60 5.65
N ALA A 72 -11.21 -3.30 5.62
CA ALA A 72 -12.01 -2.65 6.65
C ALA A 72 -13.43 -3.22 6.73
N ALA A 73 -14.06 -3.48 5.58
CA ALA A 73 -15.38 -4.10 5.52
C ALA A 73 -15.36 -5.55 6.03
N ASN A 74 -14.33 -6.34 5.72
CA ASN A 74 -14.16 -7.68 6.29
C ASN A 74 -14.01 -7.62 7.82
N TYR A 75 -13.23 -6.67 8.32
CA TYR A 75 -13.08 -6.48 9.76
C TYR A 75 -14.41 -6.07 10.43
N ALA A 76 -15.23 -5.26 9.78
CA ALA A 76 -16.57 -4.95 10.27
C ALA A 76 -17.52 -6.16 10.27
N VAL A 77 -17.37 -7.09 9.32
CA VAL A 77 -18.07 -8.37 9.33
C VAL A 77 -17.60 -9.25 10.50
N ASP A 78 -16.28 -9.31 10.77
CA ASP A 78 -15.73 -10.05 11.92
C ASP A 78 -16.26 -9.52 13.26
N LEU A 79 -16.56 -8.22 13.33
CA LEU A 79 -17.20 -7.57 14.48
C LEU A 79 -18.72 -7.80 14.57
N GLY A 80 -19.35 -8.33 13.51
CA GLY A 80 -20.79 -8.59 13.44
C GLY A 80 -21.66 -7.39 13.08
N GLU A 81 -21.05 -6.24 12.78
CA GLU A 81 -21.77 -5.01 12.36
C GLU A 81 -22.33 -5.13 10.93
N LEU A 82 -21.76 -6.03 10.12
CA LEU A 82 -22.19 -6.34 8.76
C LEU A 82 -22.35 -7.85 8.58
N ARG A 83 -23.40 -8.29 7.87
CA ARG A 83 -23.63 -9.71 7.57
C ARG A 83 -22.67 -10.28 6.53
N GLU A 84 -22.34 -9.47 5.52
CA GLU A 84 -21.45 -9.84 4.42
C GLU A 84 -20.75 -8.59 3.89
N ASN A 85 -19.66 -8.77 3.12
CA ASN A 85 -18.91 -7.64 2.56
C ASN A 85 -19.60 -7.10 1.29
N PRO A 86 -20.23 -5.91 1.34
CA PRO A 86 -20.95 -5.35 0.19
C PRO A 86 -19.98 -4.90 -0.92
N VAL A 87 -18.72 -4.60 -0.60
CA VAL A 87 -17.70 -4.09 -1.53
C VAL A 87 -17.20 -5.19 -2.48
N THR A 88 -17.31 -6.46 -2.07
CA THR A 88 -17.01 -7.62 -2.93
C THR A 88 -18.20 -8.04 -3.80
N ALA A 89 -19.43 -7.78 -3.37
CA ALA A 89 -20.64 -8.10 -4.12
C ALA A 89 -20.84 -7.17 -5.33
N VAL A 90 -20.41 -5.91 -5.24
CA VAL A 90 -20.54 -4.95 -6.34
C VAL A 90 -19.59 -5.29 -7.50
N ARG A 91 -20.17 -5.60 -8.67
CA ARG A 91 -19.43 -5.70 -9.94
C ARG A 91 -18.92 -4.32 -10.37
N TRP A 92 -17.66 -4.04 -10.04
CA TRP A 92 -17.00 -2.78 -10.33
C TRP A 92 -15.74 -2.99 -11.18
N GLN A 93 -15.59 -2.19 -12.24
CA GLN A 93 -14.50 -2.34 -13.18
C GLN A 93 -13.19 -1.82 -12.58
N LYS A 94 -12.29 -2.74 -12.27
CA LYS A 94 -10.97 -2.43 -11.72
C LYS A 94 -10.13 -1.71 -12.77
N PRO A 95 -9.49 -0.57 -12.44
CA PRO A 95 -8.54 0.09 -13.33
C PRO A 95 -7.40 -0.87 -13.69
N LYS A 96 -7.12 -1.01 -15.00
CA LYS A 96 -5.97 -1.78 -15.47
C LYS A 96 -4.71 -1.00 -15.12
N VAL A 97 -3.86 -1.58 -14.28
CA VAL A 97 -2.53 -1.02 -13.99
C VAL A 97 -1.53 -1.78 -14.83
N SER A 98 -0.78 -1.04 -15.66
CA SER A 98 0.42 -1.58 -16.30
C SER A 98 1.51 -1.71 -15.25
N ASN A 99 1.96 -2.93 -14.99
CA ASN A 99 3.19 -3.19 -14.23
C ASN A 99 4.42 -3.15 -15.15
N GLN A 100 4.38 -2.33 -16.20
CA GLN A 100 5.50 -2.20 -17.11
C GLN A 100 6.50 -1.23 -16.48
N VAL A 101 7.70 -1.76 -16.22
CA VAL A 101 8.85 -0.95 -15.83
C VAL A 101 9.53 -0.50 -17.12
N ASP A 102 9.84 0.80 -17.25
CA ASP A 102 10.62 1.31 -18.37
C ASP A 102 12.06 0.77 -18.26
N PRO A 103 12.55 -0.03 -19.23
CA PRO A 103 13.90 -0.57 -19.20
C PRO A 103 15.00 0.49 -19.15
N ARG A 104 14.73 1.73 -19.60
CA ARG A 104 15.71 2.83 -19.58
C ARG A 104 15.99 3.36 -18.17
N VAL A 105 15.07 3.14 -17.23
CA VAL A 105 15.20 3.54 -15.83
C VAL A 105 15.88 2.44 -15.01
N VAL A 106 15.96 1.21 -15.54
CA VAL A 106 16.59 0.07 -14.89
C VAL A 106 18.10 0.13 -15.11
N ALA A 107 18.88 -0.08 -14.04
CA ALA A 107 20.33 -0.09 -14.14
C ALA A 107 20.82 -1.26 -15.03
N ASN A 108 21.63 -0.93 -16.05
CA ASN A 108 22.38 -1.93 -16.82
C ASN A 108 23.35 -2.68 -15.87
N PRO A 109 23.66 -3.97 -16.09
CA PRO A 109 24.74 -4.68 -15.40
C PRO A 109 26.00 -3.87 -15.12
N GLU A 110 26.47 -3.06 -16.08
CA GLU A 110 27.64 -2.21 -15.89
C GLU A 110 27.37 -1.07 -14.88
N GLN A 111 26.23 -0.38 -15.03
CA GLN A 111 25.80 0.64 -14.09
C GLN A 111 25.59 0.07 -12.68
N ALA A 112 25.03 -1.14 -12.57
CA ALA A 112 24.86 -1.82 -11.29
C ALA A 112 26.21 -2.10 -10.61
N ARG A 113 27.24 -2.51 -11.36
CA ARG A 113 28.61 -2.67 -10.81
C ARG A 113 29.18 -1.35 -10.33
N ASN A 114 29.00 -0.28 -11.11
CA ASN A 114 29.47 1.06 -10.74
C ASN A 114 28.74 1.59 -9.50
N LEU A 115 27.43 1.35 -9.37
CA LEU A 115 26.65 1.69 -8.18
C LEU A 115 27.10 0.89 -6.96
N LEU A 116 27.36 -0.41 -7.09
CA LEU A 116 27.89 -1.23 -6.00
C LEU A 116 29.28 -0.76 -5.57
N ALA A 117 30.14 -0.36 -6.51
CA ALA A 117 31.42 0.26 -6.21
C ALA A 117 31.24 1.59 -5.45
N ALA A 118 30.32 2.46 -5.88
CA ALA A 118 30.02 3.71 -5.19
C ALA A 118 29.49 3.50 -3.76
N VAL A 119 28.61 2.51 -3.55
CA VAL A 119 28.08 2.15 -2.23
C VAL A 119 29.18 1.65 -1.29
N SER A 120 30.27 1.06 -1.82
CA SER A 120 31.40 0.64 -1.00
C SER A 120 32.08 1.80 -0.25
N TYR A 121 32.04 3.01 -0.85
CA TYR A 121 32.54 4.26 -0.25
C TYR A 121 31.51 4.97 0.63
N ALA A 122 30.26 4.51 0.65
CA ALA A 122 29.18 5.11 1.41
C ALA A 122 29.26 4.75 2.91
N GLY A 123 29.68 5.72 3.73
CA GLY A 123 29.70 5.63 5.19
C GLY A 123 31.09 5.83 5.78
N GLY A 124 31.16 6.56 6.90
CA GLY A 124 32.43 6.92 7.52
C GLY A 124 33.34 5.71 7.82
N TYR A 125 34.65 5.92 7.61
CA TYR A 125 35.73 4.92 7.75
C TYR A 125 35.62 4.05 9.01
N ARG A 126 35.19 4.65 10.14
CA ARG A 126 35.10 3.98 11.44
C ARG A 126 34.05 2.87 11.56
N ARG A 127 32.99 2.86 10.74
CA ARG A 127 31.90 1.86 10.84
C ARG A 127 31.85 0.87 9.68
N ALA A 128 32.67 1.05 8.64
CA ALA A 128 32.71 0.19 7.45
C ALA A 128 31.32 -0.16 6.87
N ARG A 129 30.35 0.76 6.98
CA ARG A 129 28.93 0.53 6.65
C ARG A 129 28.74 0.21 5.17
N GLY A 130 29.51 0.86 4.30
CA GLY A 130 29.47 0.66 2.85
C GLY A 130 29.72 -0.78 2.43
N ARG A 131 30.72 -1.46 3.01
CA ARG A 131 31.04 -2.86 2.69
C ARG A 131 29.88 -3.82 2.95
N ARG A 132 29.09 -3.60 4.00
CA ARG A 132 27.91 -4.43 4.31
C ARG A 132 26.74 -4.14 3.36
N LEU A 133 26.59 -2.89 2.95
CA LEU A 133 25.55 -2.48 2.00
C LEU A 133 25.80 -3.06 0.61
N VAL A 134 27.06 -3.19 0.17
CA VAL A 134 27.38 -3.86 -1.10
C VAL A 134 26.84 -5.27 -1.14
N GLY A 135 27.07 -6.07 -0.09
CA GLY A 135 26.55 -7.45 -0.01
C GLY A 135 25.03 -7.52 -0.10
N LEU A 136 24.33 -6.62 0.62
CA LEU A 136 22.87 -6.52 0.58
C LEU A 136 22.35 -6.18 -0.83
N PHE A 137 22.87 -5.13 -1.44
CA PHE A 137 22.41 -4.67 -2.76
C PHE A 137 22.82 -5.62 -3.89
N ALA A 138 23.99 -6.26 -3.78
CA ALA A 138 24.42 -7.29 -4.73
C ALA A 138 23.50 -8.51 -4.65
N ALA A 139 23.16 -8.97 -3.44
CA ALA A 139 22.22 -10.07 -3.25
C ALA A 139 20.80 -9.73 -3.75
N MET A 140 20.36 -8.47 -3.63
CA MET A 140 19.09 -8.04 -4.21
C MET A 140 19.13 -8.07 -5.75
N TYR A 141 20.13 -7.43 -6.38
CA TYR A 141 20.21 -7.32 -7.85
C TYR A 141 20.45 -8.66 -8.53
N PHE A 142 21.43 -9.44 -8.05
CA PHE A 142 21.76 -10.74 -8.63
C PHE A 142 20.82 -11.84 -8.13
N GLY A 143 20.33 -11.76 -6.89
CA GLY A 143 19.39 -12.76 -6.34
C GLY A 143 17.98 -12.65 -6.92
N SER A 144 17.50 -11.44 -7.25
CA SER A 144 16.23 -11.32 -7.97
C SER A 144 16.28 -11.89 -9.39
N ALA A 145 17.46 -11.91 -10.01
CA ALA A 145 17.67 -12.51 -11.32
C ALA A 145 17.55 -14.05 -11.31
N PHE A 146 17.69 -14.71 -10.15
CA PHE A 146 17.54 -16.17 -10.03
C PHE A 146 16.08 -16.62 -9.91
N ARG A 147 15.14 -15.73 -9.59
CA ARG A 147 13.73 -16.11 -9.38
C ARG A 147 12.92 -16.21 -10.68
N ASP A 148 13.41 -15.63 -11.76
CA ASP A 148 12.80 -15.73 -13.09
C ASP A 148 13.56 -16.79 -13.92
N GLY A 149 13.01 -18.01 -13.98
CA GLY A 149 13.55 -19.12 -14.77
C GLY A 149 13.53 -18.89 -16.29
N ASP A 150 12.89 -17.81 -16.75
CA ASP A 150 12.93 -17.37 -18.14
C ASP A 150 13.95 -16.24 -18.30
N ARG A 151 15.03 -16.55 -19.01
CA ARG A 151 16.06 -15.57 -19.42
C ARG A 151 15.40 -14.35 -20.04
N GLN A 152 15.38 -13.26 -19.29
CA GLN A 152 14.92 -11.95 -19.71
C GLN A 152 15.70 -11.48 -20.97
N PRO A 153 15.07 -11.39 -22.16
CA PRO A 153 15.77 -11.10 -23.42
C PRO A 153 16.28 -9.65 -23.55
N TRP A 154 16.01 -8.77 -22.57
CA TRP A 154 16.45 -7.38 -22.58
C TRP A 154 17.93 -7.20 -22.18
N PHE A 155 18.53 -8.11 -21.41
CA PHE A 155 19.96 -8.02 -21.07
C PHE A 155 20.88 -8.13 -22.32
N ARG A 156 20.40 -8.77 -23.40
CA ARG A 156 21.21 -9.00 -24.63
C ARG A 156 21.16 -7.87 -25.65
N ARG A 157 20.37 -6.82 -25.46
CA ARG A 157 20.16 -5.76 -26.47
C ARG A 157 20.89 -4.44 -26.18
N CYS A 158 21.66 -4.35 -25.10
CA CYS A 158 22.36 -3.13 -24.69
C CYS A 158 23.89 -3.30 -24.59
N ALA A 159 24.44 -4.31 -25.26
CA ALA A 159 25.88 -4.46 -25.48
C ALA A 159 26.20 -4.11 -26.94
#